data_AF-A0AAU5H2I6-F1
#
_entry.id   AF-A0AAU5H2I6-F1
#
_cell.length_a   1.000
_cell.length_b   1.000
_cell.length_c   1.000
_cell.angle_alpha   90.00
_cell.angle_beta   90.00
_cell.angle_gamma   90.00
#
_symmetry.space_group_name_H-M   'P 1'
#
loop_
_entity.id
_entity.type
_entity.pdbx_description
1 polymer ?
#
loop_
_entity_poly.entity_id
_entity_poly.type
_entity_poly.pdbx_seq_one_letter_code
_entity_poly.pdbx_strand_id
1 'polypeptide(L)'
;MAIHAAKLDALRRVRRNGGVPTFFDSLVLAVPESAEDDRSSSLRQRITSTLEAAQQGFVDPLSRLDLGVRTDVTAYVRSCSQGTETVGEWMGRALFKSVFDLGVYQQLMQRVRPRTVIEIGSGTGASALWFRSMGLALGLTCRVLSVDLAPPPAVDDEGVTFLAGDAADLEGALTADVLSMLPRPWLVVEDAHVHVPKVLRFFDRQLRGGDCLVIEDSRGKQDCLRDFLVAGTEAVYLADSALIDFYGINATSAVNSIWRVREPAVLS
;
A
#
# COMPACT_ATOMS: atom_id res chain seq x y z
N MET A 1 3.29 17.03 -19.62
CA MET A 1 4.61 17.49 -19.14
C MET A 1 5.66 17.26 -20.21
N ALA A 2 6.33 18.32 -20.66
CA ALA A 2 7.45 18.19 -21.60
C ALA A 2 8.62 17.44 -20.93
N ILE A 3 9.34 16.58 -21.68
CA ILE A 3 10.50 15.82 -21.18
C ILE A 3 11.57 16.73 -20.53
N HIS A 4 11.70 17.97 -21.03
CA HIS A 4 12.57 18.99 -20.45
C HIS A 4 12.24 19.27 -18.97
N ALA A 5 10.96 19.45 -18.62
CA ALA A 5 10.53 19.66 -17.24
C ALA A 5 10.84 18.44 -16.36
N ALA A 6 10.61 17.23 -16.88
CA ALA A 6 10.96 15.99 -16.19
C ALA A 6 12.46 15.89 -15.85
N LYS A 7 13.33 16.33 -16.77
CA LYS A 7 14.78 16.40 -16.54
C LYS A 7 15.14 17.40 -15.46
N LEU A 8 14.53 18.60 -15.46
CA LEU A 8 14.76 19.59 -14.41
C LEU A 8 14.37 19.06 -13.03
N ASP A 9 13.23 18.36 -12.93
CA ASP A 9 12.80 17.72 -11.69
C ASP A 9 13.70 16.57 -11.27
N ALA A 10 14.19 15.76 -12.21
CA ALA A 10 15.21 14.74 -11.94
C ALA A 10 16.49 15.38 -11.35
N LEU A 11 17.00 16.47 -11.94
CA LEU A 11 18.16 17.19 -11.41
C LEU A 11 17.92 17.77 -10.00
N ARG A 12 16.70 18.20 -9.69
CA ARG A 12 16.33 18.63 -8.33
C ARG A 12 16.34 17.45 -7.36
N ARG A 13 15.77 16.30 -7.73
CA ARG A 13 15.78 15.08 -6.91
C ARG A 13 17.20 14.57 -6.66
N VAL A 14 18.05 14.52 -7.70
CA VAL A 14 19.46 14.12 -7.58
C VAL A 14 20.19 15.00 -6.57
N ARG A 15 20.02 16.33 -6.65
CA ARG A 15 20.61 17.26 -5.68
C ARG A 15 20.10 17.04 -4.26
N ARG A 16 18.79 16.84 -4.09
CA ARG A 16 18.18 16.51 -2.79
C ARG A 16 18.72 15.21 -2.21
N ASN A 17 19.07 14.24 -3.06
CA ASN A 17 19.59 12.94 -2.68
C ASN A 17 21.12 12.90 -2.59
N GLY A 18 21.77 14.05 -2.29
CA GLY A 18 23.23 14.10 -2.11
C GLY A 18 24.03 13.89 -3.40
N GLY A 19 23.44 14.12 -4.57
CA GLY A 19 24.08 13.95 -5.87
C GLY A 19 23.95 12.55 -6.48
N VAL A 20 23.24 11.63 -5.81
CA VAL A 20 23.07 10.24 -6.30
C VAL A 20 21.75 10.10 -7.07
N PRO A 21 21.77 9.76 -8.37
CA PRO A 21 20.55 9.52 -9.14
C PRO A 21 19.99 8.12 -8.88
N THR A 22 18.66 8.00 -8.94
CA THR A 22 18.03 6.68 -9.11
C THR A 22 18.21 6.18 -10.54
N PHE A 23 17.92 4.90 -10.79
CA PHE A 23 17.85 4.37 -12.16
C PHE A 23 16.84 5.15 -13.02
N PHE A 24 15.71 5.54 -12.44
CA PHE A 24 14.71 6.32 -13.16
C PHE A 24 15.18 7.74 -13.45
N ASP A 25 15.85 8.42 -12.50
CA ASP A 25 16.45 9.73 -12.77
C ASP A 25 17.48 9.64 -13.89
N SER A 26 18.33 8.63 -13.87
CA SER A 26 19.34 8.39 -14.92
C SER A 26 18.70 8.17 -16.29
N LEU A 27 17.61 7.38 -16.33
CA LEU A 27 16.83 7.15 -17.54
C LEU A 27 16.24 8.46 -18.08
N VAL A 28 15.59 9.25 -17.22
CA VAL A 28 14.98 10.54 -17.60
C VAL A 28 16.04 11.51 -18.15
N LEU A 29 17.21 11.59 -17.51
CA LEU A 29 18.30 12.47 -17.92
C LEU A 29 18.93 12.04 -19.25
N ALA A 30 19.04 10.74 -19.49
CA ALA A 30 19.65 10.17 -20.70
C ALA A 30 18.78 10.28 -21.96
N VAL A 31 17.45 10.30 -21.83
CA VAL A 31 16.55 10.37 -22.99
C VAL A 31 16.69 11.72 -23.72
N PRO A 32 16.96 11.76 -25.04
CA PRO A 32 17.07 13.00 -25.80
C PRO A 32 15.80 13.86 -25.74
N GLU A 33 15.94 15.19 -25.76
CA GLU A 33 14.77 16.10 -25.77
C GLU A 33 14.07 16.09 -27.13
N SER A 34 14.87 16.08 -28.21
CA SER A 34 14.46 15.81 -29.58
C SER A 34 14.76 14.35 -29.90
N ALA A 35 13.72 13.59 -30.26
CA ALA A 35 13.88 12.20 -30.67
C ALA A 35 13.87 12.12 -32.20
N GLU A 36 14.96 11.58 -32.77
CA GLU A 36 15.07 11.31 -34.21
C GLU A 36 14.74 9.85 -34.54
N ASP A 37 14.74 8.97 -33.54
CA ASP A 37 14.44 7.54 -33.66
C ASP A 37 13.18 7.11 -32.86
N ASP A 38 12.54 6.04 -33.31
CA ASP A 38 11.28 5.52 -32.75
C ASP A 38 11.43 5.01 -31.32
N ARG A 39 12.59 4.44 -30.96
CA ARG A 39 12.82 3.87 -29.63
C ARG A 39 12.89 4.97 -28.59
N SER A 40 13.67 6.03 -28.85
CA SER A 40 13.75 7.22 -28.01
C SER A 40 12.39 7.91 -27.88
N SER A 41 11.62 7.96 -28.97
CA SER A 41 10.26 8.51 -28.98
C SER A 41 9.31 7.73 -28.08
N SER A 42 9.29 6.40 -28.19
CA SER A 42 8.48 5.51 -27.35
C SER A 42 8.85 5.61 -25.87
N LEU A 43 10.15 5.58 -25.57
CA LEU A 43 10.64 5.68 -24.19
C LEU A 43 10.27 7.02 -23.55
N ARG A 44 10.42 8.12 -24.28
CA ARG A 44 9.99 9.46 -23.84
C ARG A 44 8.49 9.50 -23.56
N GLN A 45 7.67 8.95 -24.44
CA GLN A 45 6.22 8.89 -24.25
C GLN A 45 5.87 8.09 -22.99
N ARG A 46 6.55 6.97 -22.73
CA ARG A 46 6.35 6.18 -21.50
C ARG A 46 6.72 6.98 -20.25
N ILE A 47 7.90 7.61 -20.22
CA ILE A 47 8.34 8.44 -19.10
C ILE A 47 7.35 9.56 -18.81
N THR A 48 6.97 10.33 -19.85
CA THR A 48 6.01 11.42 -19.70
C THR A 48 4.67 10.90 -19.20
N SER A 49 4.17 9.80 -19.78
CA SER A 49 2.90 9.22 -19.37
C SER A 49 2.91 8.72 -17.92
N THR A 50 3.99 8.07 -17.48
CA THR A 50 4.16 7.65 -16.08
C THR A 50 4.19 8.86 -15.15
N LEU A 51 4.95 9.90 -15.48
CA LEU A 51 5.07 11.09 -14.63
C LEU A 51 3.80 11.95 -14.61
N GLU A 52 3.02 11.98 -15.69
CA GLU A 52 1.72 12.66 -15.74
C GLU A 52 0.64 11.91 -14.97
N ALA A 53 0.64 10.58 -15.05
CA ALA A 53 -0.36 9.75 -14.39
C ALA A 53 -0.04 9.51 -12.90
N ALA A 54 1.25 9.55 -12.52
CA ALA A 54 1.68 9.46 -11.13
C ALA A 54 1.20 10.70 -10.37
N GLN A 55 0.05 10.57 -9.72
CA GLN A 55 -0.50 11.62 -8.88
C GLN A 55 0.35 11.73 -7.62
N GLN A 56 0.76 12.96 -7.29
CA GLN A 56 1.52 13.22 -6.07
C GLN A 56 0.58 13.58 -4.92
N GLY A 57 0.90 13.08 -3.73
CA GLY A 57 0.19 13.37 -2.50
C GLY A 57 -1.14 12.62 -2.35
N PHE A 58 -2.03 13.22 -1.58
CA PHE A 58 -3.35 12.69 -1.24
C PHE A 58 -4.41 13.20 -2.22
N VAL A 59 -5.21 12.29 -2.75
CA VAL A 59 -6.31 12.60 -3.68
C VAL A 59 -7.64 12.01 -3.19
N ASP A 60 -8.74 12.46 -3.77
CA ASP A 60 -10.05 11.83 -3.59
C ASP A 60 -10.02 10.37 -4.09
N PRO A 61 -10.36 9.37 -3.26
CA PRO A 61 -10.38 7.96 -3.66
C PRO A 61 -11.30 7.66 -4.85
N LEU A 62 -12.46 8.32 -4.98
CA LEU A 62 -13.37 8.08 -6.11
C LEU A 62 -12.72 8.52 -7.43
N SER A 63 -12.15 9.72 -7.43
CA SER A 63 -11.38 10.25 -8.57
C SER A 63 -10.22 9.34 -8.95
N ARG A 64 -9.63 8.64 -7.97
CA ARG A 64 -8.57 7.65 -8.22
C ARG A 64 -9.13 6.36 -8.85
N LEU A 65 -10.24 5.85 -8.35
CA LEU A 65 -10.94 4.69 -8.92
C LEU A 65 -11.44 4.96 -10.36
N ASP A 66 -11.77 6.21 -10.69
CA ASP A 66 -12.16 6.62 -12.05
C ASP A 66 -11.04 6.48 -13.09
N LEU A 67 -9.76 6.44 -12.66
CA LEU A 67 -8.63 6.18 -13.55
C LEU A 67 -8.54 4.70 -13.99
N GLY A 68 -9.33 3.82 -13.36
CA GLY A 68 -9.33 2.39 -13.61
C GLY A 68 -8.06 1.68 -13.10
N VAL A 69 -7.82 0.48 -13.62
CA VAL A 69 -6.78 -0.45 -13.12
C VAL A 69 -5.47 -0.41 -13.91
N ARG A 70 -5.14 0.74 -14.51
CA ARG A 70 -3.88 0.91 -15.24
C ARG A 70 -2.70 0.62 -14.31
N THR A 71 -1.71 -0.14 -14.78
CA THR A 71 -0.46 -0.41 -14.05
C THR A 71 0.75 -0.42 -14.98
N ASP A 72 1.89 0.01 -14.47
CA ASP A 72 3.19 -0.09 -15.18
C ASP A 72 3.87 -1.46 -14.96
N VAL A 73 3.33 -2.29 -14.06
CA VAL A 73 3.82 -3.66 -13.81
C VAL A 73 3.06 -4.63 -14.69
N THR A 74 3.74 -5.25 -15.65
CA THR A 74 3.12 -6.24 -16.55
C THR A 74 2.63 -7.46 -15.77
N ALA A 75 1.64 -8.17 -16.32
CA ALA A 75 1.13 -9.40 -15.69
C ALA A 75 2.24 -10.43 -15.45
N TYR A 76 3.17 -10.58 -16.39
CA TYR A 76 4.32 -11.48 -16.23
C TYR A 76 5.23 -11.05 -15.07
N VAL A 77 5.62 -9.77 -15.02
CA VAL A 77 6.46 -9.25 -13.92
C VAL A 77 5.74 -9.37 -12.57
N ARG A 78 4.42 -9.14 -12.54
CA ARG A 78 3.58 -9.37 -11.36
C ARG A 78 3.64 -10.82 -10.91
N SER A 79 3.44 -11.79 -11.80
CA SER A 79 3.49 -13.21 -11.45
C SER A 79 4.85 -13.64 -10.92
N CYS A 80 5.95 -13.11 -11.46
CA CYS A 80 7.29 -13.43 -10.97
C CYS A 80 7.65 -12.74 -9.65
N SER A 81 6.87 -11.75 -9.21
CA SER A 81 7.25 -10.84 -8.12
C SER A 81 7.11 -11.43 -6.70
N GLN A 82 6.59 -12.64 -6.58
CA GLN A 82 6.49 -13.41 -5.32
C GLN A 82 7.46 -14.62 -5.31
N GLY A 83 8.29 -14.75 -6.35
CA GLY A 83 9.15 -15.91 -6.60
C GLY A 83 8.62 -16.81 -7.73
N THR A 84 9.52 -17.43 -8.50
CA THR A 84 9.17 -18.17 -9.73
C THR A 84 9.25 -19.68 -9.58
N GLU A 85 10.20 -20.18 -8.79
CA GLU A 85 10.39 -21.60 -8.49
C GLU A 85 9.95 -21.90 -7.05
N THR A 86 10.35 -21.03 -6.12
CA THR A 86 9.92 -21.03 -4.72
C THR A 86 9.30 -19.68 -4.39
N VAL A 87 8.48 -19.65 -3.33
CA VAL A 87 7.94 -18.40 -2.78
C VAL A 87 9.02 -17.67 -1.97
N GLY A 88 8.91 -16.34 -1.90
CA GLY A 88 9.72 -15.56 -0.95
C GLY A 88 9.47 -16.01 0.50
N GLU A 89 10.44 -15.80 1.38
CA GLU A 89 10.33 -16.16 2.79
C GLU A 89 10.70 -14.99 3.71
N TRP A 90 10.06 -14.95 4.88
CA TRP A 90 10.49 -14.12 5.99
C TRP A 90 10.55 -14.96 7.27
N MET A 91 11.71 -14.96 7.93
CA MET A 91 11.96 -15.75 9.15
C MET A 91 11.57 -17.24 9.01
N GLY A 92 11.89 -17.84 7.86
CA GLY A 92 11.63 -19.25 7.56
C GLY A 92 10.16 -19.58 7.28
N ARG A 93 9.32 -18.58 6.97
CA ARG A 93 7.92 -18.76 6.59
C ARG A 93 7.64 -18.15 5.22
N ALA A 94 6.86 -18.84 4.40
CA ALA A 94 6.48 -18.37 3.07
C ALA A 94 5.72 -17.03 3.15
N LEU A 95 6.24 -16.01 2.46
CA LEU A 95 5.73 -14.65 2.40
C LEU A 95 5.19 -14.39 0.98
N PHE A 96 3.88 -14.23 0.90
CA PHE A 96 3.18 -14.07 -0.38
C PHE A 96 3.07 -12.61 -0.84
N LYS A 97 3.64 -11.63 -0.13
CA LYS A 97 3.62 -10.26 -0.63
C LYS A 97 4.62 -10.09 -1.75
N SER A 98 4.26 -9.38 -2.82
CA SER A 98 5.20 -9.13 -3.90
C SER A 98 6.36 -8.22 -3.47
N VAL A 99 7.48 -8.27 -4.18
CA VAL A 99 8.58 -7.32 -3.96
C VAL A 99 8.16 -5.85 -4.09
N PHE A 100 7.12 -5.56 -4.88
CA PHE A 100 6.58 -4.21 -5.00
C PHE A 100 5.76 -3.83 -3.76
N ASP A 101 4.92 -4.74 -3.25
CA ASP A 101 4.12 -4.51 -2.04
C ASP A 101 5.03 -4.32 -0.83
N LEU A 102 6.06 -5.16 -0.69
CA LEU A 102 7.05 -5.00 0.38
C LEU A 102 7.77 -3.65 0.30
N GLY A 103 8.13 -3.20 -0.90
CA GLY A 103 8.70 -1.87 -1.10
C GLY A 103 7.72 -0.75 -0.74
N VAL A 104 6.46 -0.84 -1.17
CA VAL A 104 5.42 0.16 -0.87
C VAL A 104 5.13 0.18 0.63
N TYR A 105 4.98 -0.98 1.27
CA TYR A 105 4.80 -1.07 2.71
C TYR A 105 6.00 -0.53 3.48
N GLN A 106 7.23 -0.72 3.00
CA GLN A 106 8.41 -0.10 3.62
C GLN A 106 8.29 1.43 3.63
N GLN A 107 7.82 2.04 2.54
CA GLN A 107 7.57 3.49 2.48
C GLN A 107 6.38 3.88 3.36
N LEU A 108 5.30 3.10 3.34
CA LEU A 108 4.11 3.33 4.16
C LEU A 108 4.45 3.31 5.65
N MET A 109 5.15 2.29 6.13
CA MET A 109 5.56 2.16 7.53
C MET A 109 6.41 3.35 8.01
N GLN A 110 7.27 3.89 7.13
CA GLN A 110 8.06 5.09 7.44
C GLN A 110 7.21 6.36 7.56
N ARG A 111 6.21 6.52 6.69
CA ARG A 111 5.33 7.71 6.65
C ARG A 111 4.26 7.68 7.73
N VAL A 112 3.62 6.53 7.91
CA VAL A 112 2.51 6.33 8.84
C VAL A 112 3.00 6.10 10.27
N ARG A 113 4.14 5.41 10.43
CA ARG A 113 4.68 5.00 11.73
C ARG A 113 3.62 4.34 12.62
N PRO A 114 2.92 3.29 12.13
CA PRO A 114 1.81 2.70 12.87
C PRO A 114 2.28 2.14 14.21
N ARG A 115 1.44 2.29 15.23
CA ARG A 115 1.65 1.62 16.51
C ARG A 115 0.95 0.27 16.59
N THR A 116 -0.05 0.06 15.72
CA THR A 116 -0.69 -1.24 15.53
C THR A 116 -0.91 -1.48 14.04
N VAL A 117 -0.53 -2.66 13.56
CA VAL A 117 -0.99 -3.22 12.29
C VAL A 117 -2.11 -4.22 12.59
N ILE A 118 -3.24 -4.09 11.92
CA ILE A 118 -4.37 -5.03 12.00
C ILE A 118 -4.52 -5.65 10.62
N GLU A 119 -4.25 -6.94 10.50
CA GLU A 119 -4.31 -7.68 9.23
C GLU A 119 -5.49 -8.65 9.26
N ILE A 120 -6.30 -8.66 8.20
CA ILE A 120 -7.38 -9.63 8.01
C ILE A 120 -6.95 -10.58 6.90
N GLY A 121 -6.77 -11.87 7.22
CA GLY A 121 -6.09 -12.86 6.39
C GLY A 121 -4.64 -13.05 6.85
N SER A 122 -4.36 -14.10 7.63
CA SER A 122 -3.03 -14.34 8.19
C SER A 122 -2.13 -15.19 7.28
N GLY A 123 -2.72 -16.08 6.48
CA GLY A 123 -1.97 -17.06 5.69
C GLY A 123 -0.98 -17.84 6.56
N THR A 124 0.31 -17.71 6.29
CA THR A 124 1.39 -18.39 7.06
C THR A 124 1.87 -17.59 8.29
N GLY A 125 1.39 -16.34 8.45
CA GLY A 125 1.83 -15.38 9.44
C GLY A 125 3.13 -14.63 9.07
N ALA A 126 3.71 -14.89 7.89
CA ALA A 126 4.98 -14.28 7.48
C ALA A 126 4.88 -12.76 7.31
N SER A 127 3.76 -12.25 6.78
CA SER A 127 3.51 -10.81 6.64
C SER A 127 3.40 -10.11 7.98
N ALA A 128 2.71 -10.71 8.95
CA ALA A 128 2.61 -10.18 10.31
C ALA A 128 4.01 -10.04 10.95
N LEU A 129 4.86 -11.07 10.84
CA LEU A 129 6.26 -11.01 11.28
C LEU A 129 7.09 -9.97 10.52
N TRP A 130 6.84 -9.80 9.22
CA TRP A 130 7.50 -8.79 8.41
C TRP A 130 7.13 -7.37 8.87
N PHE A 131 5.84 -7.08 9.09
CA PHE A 131 5.39 -5.79 9.62
C PHE A 131 5.99 -5.50 10.99
N ARG A 132 6.02 -6.51 11.87
CA ARG A 132 6.66 -6.43 13.19
C ARG A 132 8.15 -6.07 13.06
N SER A 133 8.86 -6.75 12.17
CA SER A 133 10.28 -6.52 11.90
C SER A 133 10.55 -5.11 11.38
N MET A 134 9.72 -4.62 10.45
CA MET A 134 9.83 -3.25 9.94
C MET A 134 9.54 -2.22 11.02
N GLY A 135 8.54 -2.47 11.87
CA GLY A 135 8.24 -1.62 13.01
C GLY A 135 9.44 -1.50 13.97
N LEU A 136 10.04 -2.63 14.34
CA LEU A 136 11.24 -2.67 15.17
C LEU A 136 12.42 -1.94 14.53
N ALA A 137 12.67 -2.16 13.25
CA ALA A 137 13.75 -1.50 12.51
C ALA A 137 13.59 0.04 12.47
N LEU A 138 12.34 0.53 12.52
CA LEU A 138 12.00 1.97 12.58
C LEU A 138 11.95 2.54 14.01
N GLY A 139 12.31 1.74 15.02
CA GLY A 139 12.26 2.12 16.43
C GLY A 139 10.83 2.25 16.98
N LEU A 140 9.86 1.56 16.39
CA LEU A 140 8.45 1.61 16.79
C LEU A 140 8.14 0.50 17.80
N THR A 141 7.28 0.81 18.77
CA THR A 141 6.60 -0.20 19.61
C THR A 141 5.40 -0.81 18.88
N CYS A 142 5.56 -1.08 17.58
CA CYS A 142 4.51 -1.54 16.70
C CYS A 142 4.08 -2.96 17.08
N ARG A 143 2.78 -3.12 17.35
CA ARG A 143 2.11 -4.42 17.51
C ARG A 143 1.48 -4.86 16.20
N VAL A 144 1.30 -6.16 16.03
CA VAL A 144 0.59 -6.74 14.88
C VAL A 144 -0.48 -7.68 15.40
N LEU A 145 -1.71 -7.44 14.98
CA LEU A 145 -2.87 -8.29 15.25
C LEU A 145 -3.36 -8.84 13.92
N SER A 146 -3.24 -10.13 13.68
CA SER A 146 -3.66 -10.75 12.42
C SER A 146 -4.80 -11.74 12.68
N VAL A 147 -5.89 -11.62 11.91
CA VAL A 147 -7.13 -12.38 12.11
C VAL A 147 -7.35 -13.30 10.93
N ASP A 148 -7.64 -14.58 11.20
CA ASP A 148 -7.93 -15.58 10.18
C ASP A 148 -8.95 -16.60 10.70
N LEU A 149 -9.67 -17.29 9.82
CA LEU A 149 -10.52 -18.41 10.21
C LEU A 149 -9.70 -19.56 10.80
N ALA A 150 -8.51 -19.78 10.25
CA ALA A 150 -7.56 -20.81 10.68
C ALA A 150 -6.19 -20.17 10.90
N PRO A 151 -5.99 -19.44 12.00
CA PRO A 151 -4.74 -18.72 12.24
C PRO A 151 -3.54 -19.68 12.28
N PRO A 152 -2.36 -19.24 11.82
CA PRO A 152 -1.15 -20.05 11.91
C PRO A 152 -0.78 -20.31 13.38
N PRO A 153 0.10 -21.30 13.64
CA PRO A 153 0.63 -21.50 14.98
C PRO A 153 1.26 -20.22 15.52
N ALA A 154 1.08 -19.99 16.82
CA ALA A 154 1.69 -18.88 17.53
C ALA A 154 3.20 -18.79 17.27
N VAL A 155 3.71 -17.57 17.30
CA VAL A 155 5.12 -17.24 17.10
C VAL A 155 5.71 -16.74 18.40
N ASP A 156 7.02 -16.90 18.56
CA ASP A 156 7.77 -16.40 19.71
C ASP A 156 8.10 -14.89 19.53
N ASP A 157 7.06 -14.06 19.41
CA ASP A 157 7.16 -12.58 19.41
C ASP A 157 5.93 -11.99 20.10
N GLU A 158 6.11 -11.41 21.29
CA GLU A 158 5.02 -10.81 22.08
C GLU A 158 4.32 -9.64 21.36
N GLY A 159 4.94 -9.07 20.33
CA GLY A 159 4.37 -8.01 19.50
C GLY A 159 3.48 -8.51 18.39
N VAL A 160 3.34 -9.84 18.19
CA VAL A 160 2.50 -10.44 17.15
C VAL A 160 1.46 -11.34 17.80
N THR A 161 0.19 -11.12 17.47
CA THR A 161 -0.92 -11.94 17.96
C THR A 161 -1.78 -12.38 16.79
N PHE A 162 -2.04 -13.69 16.72
CA PHE A 162 -2.97 -14.28 15.77
C PHE A 162 -4.29 -14.59 16.47
N LEU A 163 -5.41 -14.18 15.87
CA LEU A 163 -6.75 -14.43 16.39
C LEU A 163 -7.54 -15.28 15.41
N ALA A 164 -8.30 -16.24 15.94
CA ALA A 164 -9.31 -16.93 15.15
C ALA A 164 -10.53 -16.01 14.99
N GLY A 165 -10.97 -15.77 13.76
CA GLY A 165 -12.10 -14.89 13.46
C GLY A 165 -12.57 -15.00 12.02
N ASP A 166 -13.86 -14.72 11.80
CA ASP A 166 -14.46 -14.70 10.46
C ASP A 166 -14.49 -13.27 9.92
N ALA A 167 -13.98 -13.05 8.70
CA ALA A 167 -14.09 -11.75 8.01
C ALA A 167 -15.55 -11.33 7.77
N ALA A 168 -16.50 -12.27 7.79
CA ALA A 168 -17.93 -12.00 7.74
C ALA A 168 -18.52 -11.44 9.04
N ASP A 169 -17.80 -11.58 10.16
CA ASP A 169 -18.18 -11.15 11.52
C ASP A 169 -16.93 -10.87 12.38
N LEU A 170 -16.27 -9.75 12.10
CA LEU A 170 -15.05 -9.35 12.80
C LEU A 170 -15.28 -8.94 14.25
N GLU A 171 -16.52 -8.62 14.66
CA GLU A 171 -16.84 -8.22 16.04
C GLU A 171 -16.54 -9.34 17.04
N GLY A 172 -16.62 -10.61 16.61
CA GLY A 172 -16.29 -11.76 17.45
C GLY A 172 -14.81 -11.87 17.82
N ALA A 173 -13.90 -11.47 16.94
CA ALA A 173 -12.45 -11.52 17.16
C ALA A 173 -11.86 -10.17 17.59
N LEU A 174 -12.32 -9.09 16.95
CA LEU A 174 -11.89 -7.71 17.19
C LEU A 174 -12.97 -7.00 18.02
N THR A 175 -13.16 -7.47 19.25
CA THR A 175 -14.15 -6.89 20.17
C THR A 175 -13.81 -5.43 20.50
N ALA A 176 -14.81 -4.67 20.98
CA ALA A 176 -14.60 -3.30 21.42
C ALA A 176 -13.49 -3.18 22.49
N ASP A 177 -13.41 -4.14 23.41
CA ASP A 177 -12.37 -4.18 24.44
C ASP A 177 -10.99 -4.38 23.83
N VAL A 178 -10.83 -5.33 22.90
CA VAL A 178 -9.57 -5.56 22.17
C VAL A 178 -9.16 -4.29 21.44
N LEU A 179 -10.05 -3.71 20.64
CA LEU A 179 -9.79 -2.52 19.85
C LEU A 179 -9.45 -1.30 20.72
N SER A 180 -10.08 -1.14 21.89
CA SER A 180 -9.84 -0.01 22.80
C SER A 180 -8.41 0.03 23.35
N MET A 181 -7.74 -1.12 23.41
CA MET A 181 -6.37 -1.26 23.92
C MET A 181 -5.29 -1.04 22.85
N LEU A 182 -5.67 -0.98 21.56
CA LEU A 182 -4.71 -0.91 20.46
C LEU A 182 -4.20 0.53 20.27
N PRO A 183 -2.89 0.78 20.40
CA PRO A 183 -2.34 2.12 20.20
C PRO A 183 -2.42 2.55 18.73
N ARG A 184 -2.69 3.84 18.51
CA ARG A 184 -2.80 4.49 17.20
C ARG A 184 -1.50 5.23 16.80
N PRO A 185 -1.24 5.50 15.51
CA PRO A 185 -2.12 5.22 14.37
C PRO A 185 -2.17 3.73 14.03
N TRP A 186 -3.32 3.30 13.52
CA TRP A 186 -3.53 1.96 12.99
C TRP A 186 -3.19 1.90 11.50
N LEU A 187 -2.59 0.79 11.10
CA LEU A 187 -2.56 0.34 9.72
C LEU A 187 -3.43 -0.91 9.61
N VAL A 188 -4.57 -0.79 8.94
CA VAL A 188 -5.44 -1.92 8.63
C VAL A 188 -5.10 -2.45 7.24
N VAL A 189 -4.93 -3.76 7.12
CA VAL A 189 -4.66 -4.47 5.86
C VAL A 189 -5.76 -5.52 5.65
N GLU A 190 -6.56 -5.35 4.59
CA GLU A 190 -7.52 -6.36 4.14
C GLU A 190 -6.86 -7.24 3.08
N ASP A 191 -6.60 -8.50 3.43
CA ASP A 191 -5.93 -9.52 2.62
C ASP A 191 -6.63 -10.89 2.71
N ALA A 192 -7.90 -10.91 3.12
CA ALA A 192 -8.70 -12.14 3.18
C ALA A 192 -9.40 -12.43 1.85
N HIS A 193 -9.62 -11.39 1.02
CA HIS A 193 -10.25 -11.43 -0.30
C HIS A 193 -11.71 -11.94 -0.31
N VAL A 194 -12.27 -12.20 0.87
CA VAL A 194 -13.66 -12.61 1.08
C VAL A 194 -14.34 -11.60 2.00
N HIS A 195 -15.64 -11.39 1.79
CA HIS A 195 -16.45 -10.50 2.61
C HIS A 195 -15.90 -9.05 2.72
N VAL A 196 -15.12 -8.59 1.73
CA VAL A 196 -14.49 -7.26 1.70
C VAL A 196 -15.45 -6.13 2.07
N PRO A 197 -16.69 -6.03 1.54
CA PRO A 197 -17.61 -4.97 1.98
C PRO A 197 -17.87 -4.95 3.49
N LYS A 198 -17.96 -6.11 4.13
CA LYS A 198 -18.19 -6.22 5.58
C LYS A 198 -16.96 -5.78 6.36
N VAL A 199 -15.77 -6.17 5.93
CA VAL A 199 -14.49 -5.74 6.52
C VAL A 199 -14.36 -4.22 6.44
N LEU A 200 -14.62 -3.63 5.27
CA LEU A 200 -14.60 -2.19 5.06
C LEU A 200 -15.58 -1.47 5.98
N ARG A 201 -16.84 -1.92 6.05
CA ARG A 201 -17.87 -1.35 6.92
C ARG A 201 -17.54 -1.46 8.40
N PHE A 202 -16.92 -2.56 8.83
CA PHE A 202 -16.48 -2.75 10.21
C PHE A 202 -15.41 -1.71 10.57
N PHE A 203 -14.35 -1.58 9.75
CA PHE A 203 -13.26 -0.65 10.04
C PHE A 203 -13.64 0.82 9.85
N ASP A 204 -14.57 1.13 8.95
CA ASP A 204 -15.03 2.51 8.73
C ASP A 204 -15.56 3.18 10.01
N ARG A 205 -16.23 2.40 10.87
CA ARG A 205 -16.75 2.84 12.17
C ARG A 205 -15.64 3.07 13.22
N GLN A 206 -14.45 2.53 12.99
CA GLN A 206 -13.39 2.39 14.01
C GLN A 206 -12.14 3.23 13.69
N LEU A 207 -11.89 3.48 12.40
CA LEU A 207 -10.74 4.24 11.92
C LEU A 207 -10.89 5.72 12.26
N ARG A 208 -9.78 6.35 12.62
CA ARG A 208 -9.70 7.76 13.01
C ARG A 208 -8.65 8.48 12.16
N GLY A 209 -8.68 9.81 12.22
CA GLY A 209 -7.67 10.66 11.59
C GLY A 209 -6.25 10.17 11.87
N GLY A 210 -5.46 10.01 10.81
CA GLY A 210 -4.09 9.52 10.88
C GLY A 210 -3.94 8.00 10.73
N ASP A 211 -5.03 7.22 10.75
CA ASP A 211 -5.00 5.79 10.46
C ASP A 211 -4.93 5.51 8.95
N CYS A 212 -4.58 4.28 8.59
CA CYS A 212 -4.45 3.80 7.22
C CYS A 212 -5.30 2.55 7.01
N LEU A 213 -5.91 2.44 5.83
CA LEU A 213 -6.58 1.26 5.33
C LEU A 213 -5.98 0.88 3.98
N VAL A 214 -5.48 -0.34 3.87
CA VAL A 214 -4.94 -0.90 2.64
C VAL A 214 -5.76 -2.11 2.26
N ILE A 215 -6.29 -2.11 1.04
CA ILE A 215 -7.03 -3.25 0.48
C ILE A 215 -6.14 -3.92 -0.55
N GLU A 216 -5.66 -5.12 -0.29
CA GLU A 216 -4.80 -5.87 -1.21
C GLU A 216 -5.59 -6.58 -2.30
N ASP A 217 -4.90 -7.00 -3.37
CA ASP A 217 -5.45 -7.61 -4.58
C ASP A 217 -6.71 -6.93 -5.10
N SER A 218 -6.71 -5.60 -5.04
CA SER A 218 -7.90 -4.79 -5.26
C SER A 218 -8.20 -4.52 -6.72
N ARG A 219 -7.37 -5.02 -7.65
CA ARG A 219 -7.63 -4.92 -9.09
C ARG A 219 -9.02 -5.43 -9.45
N GLY A 220 -9.46 -6.54 -8.86
CA GLY A 220 -10.80 -7.12 -9.06
C GLY A 220 -11.86 -6.55 -8.12
N LYS A 221 -11.50 -5.63 -7.21
CA LYS A 221 -12.36 -5.11 -6.15
C LYS A 221 -12.84 -3.66 -6.41
N GLN A 222 -12.49 -3.05 -7.54
CA GLN A 222 -12.71 -1.61 -7.79
C GLN A 222 -14.19 -1.18 -7.66
N ASP A 223 -15.13 -1.97 -8.21
CA ASP A 223 -16.56 -1.66 -8.12
C ASP A 223 -17.05 -1.74 -6.68
N CYS A 224 -16.63 -2.76 -5.93
CA CYS A 224 -16.92 -2.87 -4.50
C CYS A 224 -16.37 -1.68 -3.69
N LEU A 225 -15.16 -1.21 -4.01
CA LEU A 225 -14.55 -0.05 -3.36
C LEU A 225 -15.32 1.24 -3.68
N ARG A 226 -15.77 1.38 -4.93
CA ARG A 226 -16.61 2.50 -5.36
C ARG A 226 -17.95 2.49 -4.65
N ASP A 227 -18.63 1.35 -4.60
CA ASP A 227 -19.92 1.21 -3.94
C ASP A 227 -19.82 1.56 -2.45
N PHE A 228 -18.73 1.13 -1.78
CA PHE A 228 -18.46 1.48 -0.39
C PHE A 228 -18.36 3.00 -0.18
N LEU A 229 -17.59 3.71 -1.03
CA LEU A 229 -17.40 5.16 -0.94
C LEU A 229 -18.69 5.93 -1.30
N VAL A 230 -19.38 5.54 -2.38
CA VAL A 230 -20.62 6.18 -2.86
C VAL A 230 -21.76 6.02 -1.86
N ALA A 231 -21.84 4.88 -1.19
CA ALA A 231 -22.84 4.63 -0.15
C ALA A 231 -22.63 5.47 1.12
N GLY A 232 -21.58 6.30 1.18
CA GLY A 232 -21.24 7.15 2.31
C GLY A 232 -20.43 6.40 3.35
N THR A 233 -19.39 7.05 3.86
CA THR A 233 -18.47 6.53 4.88
C THR A 233 -18.49 7.43 6.12
N GLU A 234 -18.25 6.85 7.29
CA GLU A 234 -18.10 7.61 8.53
C GLU A 234 -16.76 8.34 8.56
N ALA A 235 -15.69 7.68 8.10
CA ALA A 235 -14.39 8.30 7.93
C ALA A 235 -14.30 9.05 6.59
N VAL A 236 -13.44 10.08 6.53
CA VAL A 236 -13.09 10.74 5.27
C VAL A 236 -11.76 10.17 4.78
N TYR A 237 -11.80 9.39 3.71
CA TYR A 237 -10.62 8.76 3.12
C TYR A 237 -9.94 9.67 2.09
N LEU A 238 -8.61 9.54 2.02
CA LEU A 238 -7.77 10.11 0.99
C LEU A 238 -6.88 9.01 0.42
N ALA A 239 -6.84 8.84 -0.90
CA ALA A 239 -5.93 7.88 -1.52
C ALA A 239 -4.50 8.45 -1.54
N ASP A 240 -3.53 7.69 -1.03
CA ASP A 240 -2.12 8.05 -1.04
C ASP A 240 -1.51 7.70 -2.42
N SER A 241 -1.82 8.51 -3.43
CA SER A 241 -1.31 8.30 -4.78
C SER A 241 0.22 8.29 -4.85
N ALA A 242 0.88 9.02 -3.94
CA ALA A 242 2.34 9.00 -3.85
C ALA A 242 2.90 7.65 -3.37
N LEU A 243 2.14 6.84 -2.62
CA LEU A 243 2.51 5.45 -2.31
C LEU A 243 2.09 4.49 -3.42
N ILE A 244 0.84 4.64 -3.90
CA ILE A 244 0.26 3.76 -4.94
C ILE A 244 1.11 3.77 -6.21
N ASP A 245 1.63 4.93 -6.59
CA ASP A 245 2.40 5.12 -7.82
C ASP A 245 3.94 5.19 -7.56
N PHE A 246 4.41 4.87 -6.36
CA PHE A 246 5.81 5.13 -5.94
C PHE A 246 6.84 4.40 -6.82
N TYR A 247 6.57 3.14 -7.18
CA TYR A 247 7.45 2.31 -8.03
C TYR A 247 6.94 2.18 -9.47
N GLY A 248 6.06 3.09 -9.90
CA GLY A 248 5.32 3.02 -11.16
C GLY A 248 3.81 3.01 -10.90
N ILE A 249 3.00 3.34 -11.90
CA ILE A 249 1.54 3.46 -11.74
C ILE A 249 0.97 2.15 -11.19
N ASN A 250 0.24 2.20 -10.09
CA ASN A 250 -0.33 1.02 -9.41
C ASN A 250 0.65 -0.16 -9.36
N ALA A 251 1.91 0.10 -9.00
CA ALA A 251 2.92 -0.92 -8.79
C ALA A 251 2.75 -1.56 -7.40
N THR A 252 1.58 -2.16 -7.16
CA THR A 252 1.16 -2.79 -5.89
C THR A 252 -0.07 -3.68 -6.13
N SER A 253 -0.32 -4.66 -5.26
CA SER A 253 -1.59 -5.41 -5.18
C SER A 253 -2.76 -4.49 -4.78
N ALA A 254 -2.48 -3.43 -4.00
CA ALA A 254 -3.44 -2.43 -3.55
C ALA A 254 -3.73 -1.34 -4.59
N VAL A 255 -4.16 -1.76 -5.78
CA VAL A 255 -4.55 -0.91 -6.92
C VAL A 255 -5.60 0.13 -6.48
N ASN A 256 -5.21 1.41 -6.49
CA ASN A 256 -6.03 2.56 -6.08
C ASN A 256 -6.50 2.55 -4.61
N SER A 257 -6.00 1.65 -3.76
CA SER A 257 -6.64 1.28 -2.49
C SER A 257 -5.73 1.33 -1.27
N ILE A 258 -4.75 2.24 -1.29
CA ILE A 258 -3.99 2.67 -0.11
C ILE A 258 -4.60 3.98 0.37
N TRP A 259 -5.43 3.92 1.41
CA TRP A 259 -6.21 5.06 1.88
C TRP A 259 -5.79 5.51 3.28
N ARG A 260 -5.69 6.81 3.48
CA ARG A 260 -5.46 7.46 4.78
C ARG A 260 -6.74 8.10 5.24
N VAL A 261 -7.07 7.97 6.52
CA VAL A 261 -8.18 8.73 7.10
C VAL A 261 -7.71 10.14 7.41
N ARG A 262 -8.41 11.12 6.84
CA ARG A 262 -8.11 12.55 6.98
C ARG A 262 -8.15 12.93 8.45
N GLU A 263 -7.09 13.58 8.92
CA GLU A 263 -7.09 14.15 10.26
C GLU A 263 -8.16 15.25 10.37
N PRO A 264 -8.85 15.37 11.53
CA PRO A 264 -9.69 16.52 11.79
C PRO A 264 -8.86 17.79 11.61
N ALA A 265 -9.43 18.81 10.97
CA ALA A 265 -8.79 20.12 10.95
C ALA A 265 -8.57 20.55 12.40
N VAL A 266 -7.32 20.77 12.80
CA VAL A 266 -7.02 21.36 14.10
C VAL A 266 -7.62 22.77 14.05
N LEU A 267 -8.66 23.01 14.85
CA LEU A 267 -9.13 24.37 15.10
C LEU A 267 -8.01 25.09 15.85
N SER A 268 -7.18 25.83 15.11
CA SER A 268 -6.17 26.74 15.65
C SER A 268 -6.82 28.00 16.20
#